data_AF-A0AAV9FB03-F1
#
_entry.id   AF-A0AAV9FB03-F1
#
_cell.length_a   1.000
_cell.length_b   1.000
_cell.length_c   1.000
_cell.angle_alpha   90.00
_cell.angle_beta   90.00
_cell.angle_gamma   90.00
#
_symmetry.space_group_name_H-M   'P 1'
#
loop_
_entity.id
_entity.type
_entity.pdbx_description
1 polymer ?
#
loop_
_entity_poly.entity_id
_entity_poly.type
_entity_poly.pdbx_seq_one_letter_code
_entity_poly.pdbx_strand_id
1 'polypeptide(L)'
;MSQNISANAETATKVTMSGNGGSNEGDMESKRSLGEVMGSIMKTLGLLHQLHLTVSSYNVSSQLKLLQRLNTLVLELDNMKRLADDCNIQVPMEVVNLIDDGKNPDEFTKDVLNLCIARNQMTKGKNDAFKSLRKHLLEELEQKFPDEVEAYRDV
;
A
#
# COMPACT_ATOMS: atom_id res chain seq x y z
N MET A 1 47.53 9.51 11.71
CA MET A 1 46.67 9.91 10.58
C MET A 1 45.43 9.03 10.63
N SER A 2 44.30 9.66 10.90
CA SER A 2 43.06 9.04 11.34
C SER A 2 42.41 8.18 10.26
N GLN A 3 41.90 7.03 10.71
CA GLN A 3 41.01 6.17 9.95
C GLN A 3 39.66 6.85 9.74
N ASN A 4 39.18 6.79 8.51
CA ASN A 4 37.86 7.18 8.06
C ASN A 4 37.07 5.90 7.83
N ILE A 5 36.09 5.57 8.66
CA ILE A 5 35.02 4.62 8.31
C ILE A 5 33.70 5.22 8.77
N SER A 6 32.95 5.67 7.76
CA SER A 6 31.59 6.18 7.82
C SER A 6 30.64 5.08 8.34
N ALA A 7 30.00 5.33 9.47
CA ALA A 7 28.88 4.53 9.94
C ALA A 7 27.61 5.04 9.26
N ASN A 8 27.10 4.29 8.29
CA ASN A 8 25.83 4.55 7.62
C ASN A 8 24.70 4.27 8.61
N ALA A 9 24.07 5.32 9.11
CA ALA A 9 22.92 5.23 9.99
C ALA A 9 21.67 4.85 9.17
N GLU A 10 21.23 3.60 9.27
CA GLU A 10 19.91 3.21 8.80
C GLU A 10 18.84 3.83 9.70
N THR A 11 18.16 4.84 9.16
CA THR A 11 16.98 5.48 9.73
C THR A 11 15.90 4.45 10.02
N ALA A 12 15.67 4.17 11.30
CA ALA A 12 14.51 3.43 11.77
C ALA A 12 13.25 4.27 11.58
N THR A 13 12.49 3.99 10.52
CA THR A 13 11.16 4.56 10.30
C THR A 13 10.24 4.07 11.42
N LYS A 14 9.87 4.98 12.32
CA LYS A 14 8.89 4.76 13.39
C LYS A 14 7.53 4.45 12.76
N VAL A 15 7.18 3.16 12.66
CA VAL A 15 5.81 2.74 12.35
C VAL A 15 4.95 3.04 13.59
N THR A 16 4.31 4.20 13.58
CA THR A 16 3.26 4.55 14.53
C THR A 16 2.05 3.67 14.24
N MET A 17 1.85 2.61 15.03
CA MET A 17 0.56 1.94 15.12
C MET A 17 -0.40 2.85 15.88
N SER A 18 -1.04 3.78 15.17
CA SER A 18 -2.14 4.58 15.69
C SER A 18 -3.43 3.76 15.59
N GLY A 19 -3.71 2.97 16.61
CA GLY A 19 -5.06 2.49 16.88
C GLY A 19 -5.90 3.65 17.38
N ASN A 20 -6.45 4.46 16.48
CA ASN A 20 -7.34 5.57 16.84
C ASN A 20 -8.74 5.30 16.28
N GLY A 21 -9.65 4.88 17.17
CA GLY A 21 -11.06 4.64 16.87
C GLY A 21 -11.86 5.94 16.70
N GLY A 22 -11.61 6.66 15.60
CA GLY A 22 -12.37 7.86 15.26
C GLY A 22 -12.12 8.34 13.84
N SER A 23 -12.89 7.81 12.87
CA SER A 23 -13.08 8.37 11.51
C SER A 23 -14.11 7.58 10.71
N ASN A 24 -15.35 7.46 11.20
CA ASN A 24 -16.39 6.70 10.48
C ASN A 24 -17.02 7.48 9.30
N GLU A 25 -16.98 8.82 9.33
CA GLU A 25 -17.60 9.66 8.27
C GLU A 25 -16.70 9.81 7.03
N GLY A 26 -15.42 10.15 7.19
CA GLY A 26 -14.50 10.32 6.05
C GLY A 26 -14.17 9.03 5.30
N ASP A 27 -14.19 7.88 5.98
CA ASP A 27 -14.00 6.57 5.35
C ASP A 27 -15.24 6.16 4.52
N MET A 28 -16.44 6.48 4.99
CA MET A 28 -17.68 6.24 4.25
C MET A 28 -17.80 7.14 3.01
N GLU A 29 -17.38 8.40 3.10
CA GLU A 29 -17.35 9.34 1.98
C GLU A 29 -16.38 8.90 0.88
N SER A 30 -15.17 8.48 1.27
CA SER A 30 -14.16 7.96 0.33
C SER A 30 -14.60 6.66 -0.35
N LYS A 31 -15.27 5.76 0.38
CA LYS A 31 -15.86 4.54 -0.19
C LYS A 31 -16.99 4.84 -1.18
N ARG A 32 -17.78 5.89 -0.90
CA ARG A 32 -18.85 6.34 -1.79
C ARG A 32 -18.29 6.95 -3.07
N SER A 33 -17.33 7.87 -2.97
CA SER A 33 -16.69 8.48 -4.14
C SER A 33 -16.00 7.42 -5.01
N LEU A 34 -15.34 6.43 -4.41
CA LEU A 34 -14.78 5.29 -5.14
C LEU A 34 -15.86 4.48 -5.88
N GLY A 35 -17.02 4.24 -5.24
CA GLY A 35 -18.14 3.55 -5.86
C GLY A 35 -18.70 4.31 -7.07
N GLU A 36 -18.76 5.64 -7.00
CA GLU A 36 -19.19 6.51 -8.09
C GLU A 36 -18.20 6.50 -9.25
N VAL A 37 -16.89 6.58 -8.98
CA VAL A 37 -15.82 6.42 -9.97
C VAL A 37 -15.90 5.05 -10.65
N MET A 38 -16.05 3.98 -9.87
CA MET A 38 -16.17 2.61 -10.40
C MET A 38 -17.39 2.46 -11.32
N GLY A 39 -18.53 3.04 -10.93
CA GLY A 39 -19.74 3.09 -11.76
C GLY A 39 -19.50 3.84 -13.07
N SER A 40 -18.78 4.96 -13.03
CA SER A 40 -18.42 5.74 -14.22
C SER A 40 -17.46 4.98 -15.15
N ILE A 41 -16.47 4.26 -14.62
CA ILE A 41 -15.56 3.39 -15.39
C ILE A 41 -16.36 2.29 -16.11
N MET A 42 -17.25 1.60 -15.40
CA MET A 42 -18.12 0.56 -15.96
C MET A 42 -19.00 1.10 -17.10
N LYS A 43 -19.59 2.27 -16.90
CA LYS A 43 -20.41 2.96 -17.92
C LYS A 43 -19.58 3.33 -19.15
N THR A 44 -18.38 3.87 -18.94
CA THR A 44 -17.44 4.25 -20.02
C THR A 44 -17.04 3.03 -20.85
N LEU A 45 -16.74 1.90 -20.20
CA LEU A 45 -16.44 0.64 -20.88
C LEU A 45 -17.64 0.17 -21.73
N GLY A 46 -18.85 0.26 -21.20
CA GLY A 46 -20.07 -0.06 -21.92
C GLY A 46 -20.28 0.82 -23.17
N LEU A 47 -20.04 2.12 -23.05
CA LEU A 47 -20.11 3.05 -24.18
C LEU A 47 -19.05 2.76 -25.24
N LEU A 48 -17.82 2.47 -24.83
CA LEU A 48 -16.72 2.09 -25.73
C LEU A 48 -17.07 0.82 -26.52
N HIS A 49 -17.63 -0.19 -25.84
CA HIS A 49 -18.08 -1.41 -26.50
C HIS A 49 -19.21 -1.16 -27.49
N GLN A 50 -20.22 -0.38 -27.12
CA GLN A 50 -21.32 -0.03 -28.03
C GLN A 50 -20.84 0.81 -29.23
N LEU A 51 -19.86 1.69 -29.02
CA LEU A 51 -19.22 2.44 -30.09
C LEU A 51 -18.49 1.49 -31.05
N HIS A 52 -17.70 0.55 -30.53
CA HIS A 52 -17.03 -0.49 -31.31
C HIS A 52 -18.03 -1.28 -32.18
N LEU A 53 -19.14 -1.75 -31.62
CA LEU A 53 -20.16 -2.48 -32.38
C LEU A 53 -20.77 -1.63 -33.51
N THR A 54 -21.02 -0.33 -33.24
CA THR A 54 -21.58 0.61 -34.23
C THR A 54 -20.59 0.86 -35.37
N VAL A 55 -19.29 0.97 -35.07
CA VAL A 55 -18.23 1.15 -36.07
C VAL A 55 -18.01 -0.14 -36.88
N SER A 56 -18.00 -1.30 -36.20
CA SER A 56 -17.80 -2.60 -36.84
C SER A 56 -18.90 -2.97 -37.85
N SER A 57 -20.13 -2.53 -37.58
CA SER A 57 -21.31 -2.76 -38.46
C SER A 57 -21.82 -1.49 -39.14
N TYR A 58 -20.91 -0.56 -39.43
CA TYR A 58 -21.26 0.76 -39.92
C TYR A 58 -22.07 0.73 -41.22
N ASN A 59 -23.13 1.54 -41.25
CA ASN A 59 -23.91 1.85 -42.44
C ASN A 59 -24.35 3.33 -42.42
N VAL A 60 -24.81 3.86 -43.56
CA VAL A 60 -25.21 5.28 -43.69
C VAL A 60 -26.29 5.68 -42.68
N SER A 61 -27.25 4.79 -42.40
CA SER A 61 -28.31 5.02 -41.42
C SER A 61 -27.81 5.07 -39.96
N SER A 62 -26.61 4.56 -39.69
CA SER A 62 -25.97 4.58 -38.37
C SER A 62 -25.12 5.83 -38.10
N GLN A 63 -24.91 6.69 -39.10
CA GLN A 63 -24.03 7.86 -38.99
C GLN A 63 -24.41 8.79 -37.83
N LEU A 64 -25.69 9.13 -37.69
CA LEU A 64 -26.16 9.97 -36.58
C LEU A 64 -25.96 9.29 -35.21
N LYS A 65 -26.23 7.99 -35.12
CA LYS A 65 -26.05 7.20 -33.89
C LYS A 65 -24.58 7.14 -33.49
N LEU A 66 -23.67 7.00 -34.44
CA LEU A 66 -22.23 7.02 -34.21
C LEU A 66 -21.78 8.34 -33.58
N LEU A 67 -22.20 9.47 -34.16
CA LEU A 67 -21.87 10.81 -33.66
C LEU A 67 -22.43 11.03 -32.25
N GLN A 68 -23.67 10.62 -32.01
CA GLN A 68 -24.29 10.68 -30.67
C GLN A 68 -23.49 9.88 -29.65
N ARG A 69 -23.10 8.64 -29.98
CA ARG A 69 -22.31 7.76 -29.09
C ARG A 69 -20.92 8.33 -28.78
N LEU A 70 -20.25 8.92 -29.78
CA LEU A 70 -18.96 9.56 -29.59
C LEU A 70 -19.09 10.75 -28.61
N ASN A 71 -20.08 11.61 -28.82
CA ASN A 71 -20.33 12.73 -27.91
C ASN A 71 -20.68 12.26 -26.50
N THR A 72 -21.49 11.22 -26.35
CA THR A 72 -21.78 10.62 -25.03
C THR A 72 -20.51 10.08 -24.37
N LEU A 73 -19.63 9.42 -25.11
CA LEU A 73 -18.35 8.92 -24.57
C LEU A 73 -17.47 10.07 -24.07
N VAL A 74 -17.34 11.16 -24.84
CA VAL A 74 -16.57 12.34 -24.43
C VAL A 74 -17.13 12.96 -23.15
N LEU A 75 -18.45 13.09 -23.05
CA LEU A 75 -19.12 13.61 -21.84
C LEU A 75 -18.89 12.70 -20.62
N GLU A 76 -18.94 11.37 -20.79
CA GLU A 76 -18.69 10.45 -19.68
C GLU A 76 -17.22 10.44 -19.27
N LEU A 77 -16.26 10.58 -20.19
CA LEU A 77 -14.84 10.69 -19.84
C LEU A 77 -14.55 11.96 -19.03
N ASP A 78 -15.19 13.08 -19.37
CA ASP A 78 -15.09 14.32 -18.60
C ASP A 78 -15.71 14.15 -17.20
N ASN A 79 -16.88 13.53 -17.11
CA ASN A 79 -17.52 13.22 -15.83
C ASN A 79 -16.67 12.25 -14.98
N MET A 80 -16.08 11.22 -15.59
CA MET A 80 -15.19 10.27 -14.92
C MET A 80 -13.97 10.96 -14.33
N LYS A 81 -13.36 11.89 -15.08
CA LYS A 81 -12.23 12.69 -14.60
C LYS A 81 -12.63 13.53 -13.38
N ARG A 82 -13.77 14.21 -13.43
CA ARG A 82 -14.26 15.02 -12.31
C ARG A 82 -14.52 14.18 -11.06
N LEU A 83 -15.14 13.01 -11.22
CA LEU A 83 -15.37 12.08 -10.09
C LEU A 83 -14.06 11.55 -9.50
N ALA A 84 -13.01 11.40 -10.34
CA ALA A 84 -11.70 10.95 -9.88
C ALA A 84 -10.98 12.00 -9.02
N ASP A 85 -11.20 13.29 -9.26
CA ASP A 85 -10.62 14.37 -8.44
C ASP A 85 -11.10 14.32 -6.98
N ASP A 86 -12.32 13.82 -6.75
CA ASP A 86 -12.91 13.64 -5.41
C ASP A 86 -12.46 12.32 -4.73
N CYS A 87 -11.68 11.48 -5.42
CA CYS A 87 -11.21 10.19 -4.93
C CYS A 87 -9.76 10.28 -4.40
N ASN A 88 -9.61 10.63 -3.13
CA ASN A 88 -8.30 10.82 -2.50
C ASN A 88 -7.68 9.50 -1.97
N ILE A 89 -7.43 8.53 -2.86
CA ILE A 89 -6.79 7.25 -2.52
C ILE A 89 -5.32 7.27 -2.97
N GLN A 90 -4.41 6.96 -2.05
CA GLN A 90 -2.99 6.82 -2.37
C GLN A 90 -2.68 5.37 -2.76
N VAL A 91 -2.04 5.21 -3.92
CA VAL A 91 -1.66 3.89 -4.45
C VAL A 91 -0.13 3.85 -4.61
N PRO A 92 0.57 2.84 -4.05
CA PRO A 92 2.00 2.65 -4.26
C PRO A 92 2.33 2.43 -5.74
N MET A 93 3.47 2.96 -6.20
CA MET A 93 3.89 2.81 -7.60
C MET A 93 4.13 1.36 -8.01
N GLU A 94 4.54 0.51 -7.06
CA GLU A 94 4.74 -0.92 -7.27
C GLU A 94 3.45 -1.62 -7.70
N VAL A 95 2.30 -1.19 -7.17
CA VAL A 95 0.99 -1.70 -7.56
C VAL A 95 0.66 -1.30 -9.01
N VAL A 96 0.99 -0.06 -9.39
CA VAL A 96 0.81 0.42 -10.78
C VAL A 96 1.66 -0.38 -11.75
N ASN A 97 2.93 -0.65 -11.41
CA ASN A 97 3.81 -1.47 -12.24
C ASN A 97 3.28 -2.90 -12.44
N LEU A 98 2.70 -3.51 -11.39
CA LEU A 98 2.06 -4.83 -11.52
C LEU A 98 0.89 -4.81 -12.50
N ILE A 99 0.10 -3.74 -12.50
CA ILE A 99 -1.03 -3.58 -13.43
C ILE A 99 -0.52 -3.44 -14.87
N ASP A 100 0.52 -2.62 -15.10
CA ASP A 100 1.13 -2.43 -16.43
C ASP A 100 1.72 -3.73 -16.98
N ASP A 101 2.30 -4.56 -16.11
CA ASP A 101 2.82 -5.89 -16.45
C ASP A 101 1.71 -6.96 -16.64
N GLY A 102 0.44 -6.61 -16.39
CA GLY A 102 -0.69 -7.53 -16.47
C GLY A 102 -0.75 -8.57 -15.34
N LYS A 103 -0.07 -8.31 -14.22
CA LYS A 103 -0.07 -9.15 -13.01
C LYS A 103 -1.18 -8.75 -12.05
N ASN A 104 -1.48 -9.62 -11.09
CA ASN A 104 -2.46 -9.31 -10.05
C ASN A 104 -1.87 -8.32 -9.02
N PRO A 105 -2.46 -7.12 -8.82
CA PRO A 105 -1.97 -6.17 -7.81
C PRO A 105 -1.97 -6.71 -6.37
N ASP A 106 -2.79 -7.74 -6.06
CA ASP A 106 -2.78 -8.37 -4.73
C ASP A 106 -1.46 -9.08 -4.39
N GLU A 107 -0.63 -9.37 -5.40
CA GLU A 107 0.71 -9.92 -5.18
C GLU A 107 1.57 -8.96 -4.34
N PHE A 108 1.45 -7.65 -4.57
CA PHE A 108 2.11 -6.65 -3.73
C PHE A 108 1.64 -6.73 -2.28
N THR A 109 0.31 -6.79 -2.05
CA THR A 109 -0.27 -6.90 -0.71
C THR A 109 0.24 -8.15 0.01
N LYS A 110 0.28 -9.28 -0.70
CA LYS A 110 0.79 -10.55 -0.19
C LYS A 110 2.28 -10.44 0.19
N ASP A 111 3.10 -9.83 -0.67
CA ASP A 111 4.53 -9.71 -0.44
C ASP A 111 4.85 -8.79 0.74
N VAL A 112 4.14 -7.65 0.85
CA VAL A 112 4.25 -6.75 2.00
C VAL A 112 3.86 -7.47 3.29
N LEU A 113 2.78 -8.26 3.27
CA LEU A 113 2.35 -9.03 4.44
C LEU A 113 3.41 -10.08 4.85
N ASN A 114 3.93 -10.84 3.89
CA ASN A 114 4.97 -11.84 4.14
C ASN A 114 6.26 -11.19 4.65
N LEU A 115 6.65 -10.05 4.09
CA LEU A 115 7.80 -9.28 4.55
C LEU A 115 7.61 -8.78 5.99
N CYS A 116 6.41 -8.31 6.34
CA CYS A 116 6.08 -7.92 7.70
C CYS A 116 6.19 -9.09 8.68
N ILE A 117 5.69 -10.27 8.31
CA ILE A 117 5.81 -11.49 9.13
C ILE A 117 7.29 -11.86 9.33
N ALA A 118 8.07 -11.90 8.26
CA ALA A 118 9.49 -12.24 8.31
C ALA A 118 10.28 -11.23 9.16
N ARG A 119 10.03 -9.93 8.99
CA ARG A 119 10.68 -8.88 9.79
C ARG A 119 10.27 -8.93 11.26
N ASN A 120 9.01 -9.25 11.56
CA ASN A 120 8.55 -9.41 12.93
C ASN A 120 9.27 -10.59 13.61
N GLN A 121 9.34 -11.74 12.94
CA GLN A 121 10.06 -12.91 13.45
C GLN A 121 11.55 -12.64 13.64
N MET A 122 12.20 -11.98 12.68
CA MET A 122 13.61 -11.60 12.78
C MET A 122 13.84 -10.64 13.96
N THR A 123 12.95 -9.67 14.16
CA THR A 123 13.05 -8.71 15.27
C THR A 123 12.88 -9.42 16.62
N LYS A 124 11.93 -10.35 16.71
CA LYS A 124 11.74 -11.20 17.89
C LYS A 124 12.99 -12.05 18.17
N GLY A 125 13.54 -12.72 17.16
CA GLY A 125 14.77 -13.51 17.29
C GLY A 125 15.97 -12.69 17.76
N LYS A 126 16.14 -11.46 17.22
CA LYS A 126 17.18 -10.52 17.71
C LYS A 126 16.96 -10.14 19.16
N ASN A 127 15.73 -9.80 19.55
CA ASN A 127 15.39 -9.46 20.94
C ASN A 127 15.66 -10.63 21.89
N ASP A 128 15.26 -11.84 21.51
CA ASP A 128 15.47 -13.05 22.31
C ASP A 128 16.96 -13.39 22.44
N ALA A 129 17.76 -13.18 21.38
CA ALA A 129 19.21 -13.31 21.44
C ALA A 129 19.85 -12.28 22.39
N PHE A 130 19.41 -11.02 22.37
CA PHE A 130 19.89 -10.00 23.32
C PHE A 130 19.53 -10.35 24.77
N LYS A 131 18.31 -10.84 25.02
CA LYS A 131 17.90 -11.33 26.35
C LYS A 131 18.75 -12.51 26.81
N SER A 132 19.02 -13.45 25.91
CA SER A 132 19.88 -14.61 26.19
C SER A 132 21.31 -14.18 26.52
N LEU A 133 21.88 -13.27 25.73
CA LEU A 133 23.22 -12.72 25.98
C LEU A 133 23.30 -12.02 27.35
N ARG A 134 22.30 -11.17 27.66
CA ARG A 134 22.20 -10.52 28.98
C ARG A 134 22.18 -11.54 30.11
N LYS A 135 21.37 -12.60 29.97
CA LYS A 135 21.26 -13.67 30.97
C LYS A 135 22.61 -14.37 31.19
N HIS A 136 23.27 -14.80 30.13
CA HIS A 136 24.58 -15.49 30.24
C HIS A 136 25.66 -14.57 30.83
N LEU A 137 25.66 -13.29 30.46
CA LEU A 137 26.62 -12.33 31.02
C LEU A 137 26.41 -12.14 32.53
N LEU A 138 25.15 -12.05 32.98
CA LEU A 138 24.83 -11.95 34.41
C LEU A 138 25.23 -13.22 35.19
N GLU A 139 25.02 -14.41 34.61
CA GLU A 139 25.41 -15.69 35.23
C GLU A 139 26.93 -15.81 35.42
N GLU A 140 27.73 -15.44 34.40
CA GLU A 140 29.19 -15.42 34.51
C GLU A 140 29.69 -14.36 35.52
N LEU A 141 29.04 -13.20 35.55
CA LEU A 141 29.37 -12.14 36.51
C LEU A 141 29.08 -12.58 37.96
N GLU A 142 27.95 -13.29 38.19
CA GLU A 142 27.55 -13.84 39.49
C GLU A 142 28.58 -14.84 40.02
N GLN A 143 29.16 -15.65 39.14
CA GLN A 143 30.20 -16.61 39.51
C GLN A 143 31.55 -15.94 39.85
N LYS A 144 31.87 -14.78 39.24
CA LYS A 144 33.18 -14.12 39.39
C LYS A 144 33.20 -12.99 40.42
N PHE A 145 32.10 -12.25 40.57
CA PHE A 145 32.01 -11.05 41.39
C PHE A 145 30.63 -10.93 42.07
N PRO A 146 30.32 -11.78 43.07
CA PRO A 146 28.98 -11.86 43.67
C PRO A 146 28.50 -10.56 44.32
N ASP A 147 29.41 -9.72 44.84
CA ASP A 147 29.06 -8.48 45.54
C ASP A 147 28.68 -7.32 44.59
N GLU A 148 29.09 -7.36 43.32
CA GLU A 148 28.81 -6.29 42.33
C GLU A 148 27.60 -6.60 41.42
N VAL A 149 27.12 -7.85 41.41
CA VAL A 149 26.04 -8.32 40.52
C VAL A 149 24.67 -7.76 40.90
N GLU A 150 24.45 -7.49 42.19
CA GLU A 150 23.19 -6.95 42.69
C GLU A 150 22.84 -5.61 42.05
N ALA A 151 23.84 -4.78 41.74
CA ALA A 151 23.66 -3.49 41.06
C ALA A 151 23.23 -3.60 39.59
N TYR A 152 23.47 -4.76 38.94
CA TYR A 152 23.15 -5.00 37.53
C TYR A 152 21.86 -5.82 37.31
N ARG A 153 21.23 -6.34 38.37
CA ARG A 153 19.92 -7.04 38.27
C ARG A 153 18.78 -6.07 37.98
N ASP A 154 18.84 -4.85 38.51
CA ASP A 154 17.74 -3.86 38.49
C ASP A 154 17.66 -3.00 37.22
N VAL A 155 18.63 -3.13 36.29
CA VAL A 155 18.72 -2.42 35.00
C VAL A 155 18.50 -3.40 33.86
#